data_AF-A0A7K0WSI3-F1
#
_entry.id   AF-A0A7K0WSI3-F1
#
_cell.length_a   1.000
_cell.length_b   1.000
_cell.length_c   1.000
_cell.angle_alpha   90.00
_cell.angle_beta   90.00
_cell.angle_gamma   90.00
#
_symmetry.space_group_name_H-M   'P 1'
#
loop_
_entity.id
_entity.type
_entity.pdbx_description
1 polymer ?
#
loop_
_entity_poly.entity_id
_entity_poly.type
_entity_poly.pdbx_seq_one_letter_code
_entity_poly.pdbx_strand_id
1 'polypeptide(L)'
;MMKRMFDSTAVRASAVPTASALRRHRSAVLRWSLAHGHAVDRDSLAVIISVASQARPGEVHLLWTSEQLNALLNEDCSNWCSGRGVRYPDGLTTTITTYLRYLCAHRLFSADSDSMTALKRSVADYEKEQCQRLNEHFNSKGAKARHPTSKQQFLAPVLPLY
;
A
#
# COMPACT_ATOMS: atom_id res chain seq x y z
N MET A 1 9.21 -11.98 29.03
CA MET A 1 10.14 -11.68 27.91
C MET A 1 10.28 -12.94 27.07
N MET A 2 9.48 -13.10 26.01
CA MET A 2 9.64 -14.20 25.05
C MET A 2 9.36 -13.69 23.63
N LYS A 3 10.33 -14.01 22.79
CA LYS A 3 10.60 -13.63 21.40
C LYS A 3 9.39 -13.97 20.52
N ARG A 4 8.75 -12.98 19.89
CA ARG A 4 7.83 -13.26 18.77
C ARG A 4 8.70 -13.88 17.67
N MET A 5 8.53 -15.19 17.46
CA MET A 5 9.02 -15.85 16.26
C MET A 5 8.50 -15.07 15.06
N PHE A 6 9.40 -14.60 14.21
CA PHE A 6 9.04 -14.01 12.94
C PHE A 6 8.22 -15.05 12.16
N ASP A 7 6.96 -14.71 11.89
CA ASP A 7 6.07 -15.46 10.99
C ASP A 7 6.70 -15.47 9.58
N SER A 8 7.59 -16.43 9.35
CA SER A 8 8.20 -16.70 8.04
C SER A 8 7.31 -17.59 7.16
N THR A 9 6.07 -17.83 7.59
CA THR A 9 5.06 -18.70 6.97
C THR A 9 4.12 -17.96 6.03
N ALA A 10 4.16 -16.61 6.01
CA ALA A 10 3.27 -15.82 5.18
C ALA A 10 3.53 -16.12 3.69
N VAL A 11 2.51 -16.68 3.02
CA VAL A 11 2.60 -17.04 1.61
C VAL A 11 2.73 -15.76 0.79
N ARG A 12 3.64 -15.76 -0.20
CA ARG A 12 3.76 -14.63 -1.12
C ARG A 12 2.53 -14.52 -2.00
N ALA A 13 2.01 -13.31 -2.19
CA ALA A 13 0.83 -13.07 -3.02
C ALA A 13 1.04 -13.59 -4.46
N SER A 14 2.26 -13.47 -4.99
CA SER A 14 2.63 -13.98 -6.32
C SER A 14 2.66 -15.50 -6.44
N ALA A 15 2.74 -16.24 -5.33
CA ALA A 15 2.69 -17.69 -5.30
C ALA A 15 1.25 -18.23 -5.26
N VAL A 16 0.25 -17.39 -5.00
CA VAL A 16 -1.16 -17.81 -4.99
C VAL A 16 -1.58 -18.28 -6.38
N PRO A 17 -2.15 -19.50 -6.50
CA PRO A 17 -2.65 -20.01 -7.77
C PRO A 17 -3.65 -19.05 -8.41
N THR A 18 -3.47 -18.77 -9.70
CA THR A 18 -4.31 -17.86 -10.46
C THR A 18 -4.44 -18.34 -11.90
N ALA A 19 -5.46 -17.89 -12.64
CA ALA A 19 -5.72 -18.31 -14.01
C ALA A 19 -4.55 -17.99 -14.96
N SER A 20 -4.41 -18.78 -16.02
CA SER A 20 -3.31 -18.63 -16.99
C SER A 20 -3.32 -17.27 -17.70
N ALA A 21 -4.51 -16.70 -17.96
CA ALA A 21 -4.66 -15.36 -18.52
C ALA A 21 -4.08 -14.28 -17.59
N LEU A 22 -4.40 -14.34 -16.29
CA LEU A 22 -3.88 -13.41 -15.29
C LEU A 22 -2.36 -13.54 -15.12
N ARG A 23 -1.81 -14.76 -15.15
CA ARG A 23 -0.34 -14.96 -15.13
C ARG A 23 0.35 -14.34 -16.34
N ARG A 24 -0.23 -14.51 -17.55
CA ARG A 24 0.28 -13.92 -18.78
C ARG A 24 0.23 -12.39 -18.71
N HIS A 25 -0.88 -11.83 -18.24
CA HIS A 25 -1.05 -10.39 -18.06
C HIS A 25 -0.03 -9.81 -17.09
N ARG A 26 0.16 -10.45 -15.92
CA ARG A 26 1.20 -10.06 -14.94
C ARG A 26 2.59 -10.04 -15.56
N SER A 27 2.91 -11.05 -16.36
CA SER A 27 4.20 -11.14 -17.06
C SER A 27 4.35 -10.07 -18.15
N ALA A 28 3.27 -9.65 -18.80
CA ALA A 28 3.28 -8.55 -19.75
C ALA A 28 3.54 -7.21 -19.06
N VAL A 29 2.83 -6.93 -17.95
CA VAL A 29 3.02 -5.72 -17.14
C VAL A 29 4.45 -5.61 -16.62
N LEU A 30 5.01 -6.69 -16.05
CA LEU A 30 6.38 -6.70 -15.52
C LEU A 30 7.43 -6.45 -16.61
N ARG A 31 7.27 -7.05 -17.79
CA ARG A 31 8.18 -6.83 -18.91
C ARG A 31 8.09 -5.39 -19.42
N TRP A 32 6.87 -4.87 -19.55
CA TRP A 32 6.67 -3.49 -19.94
C TRP A 32 7.27 -2.52 -18.91
N SER A 33 7.03 -2.73 -17.62
CA SER A 33 7.54 -1.84 -16.57
C SER A 33 9.06 -1.83 -16.53
N LEU A 34 9.69 -3.00 -16.67
CA LEU A 34 11.14 -3.12 -16.76
C LEU A 34 11.70 -2.36 -17.98
N ALA A 35 11.07 -2.51 -19.15
CA ALA A 35 11.50 -1.84 -20.37
C ALA A 35 11.37 -0.29 -20.30
N HIS A 36 10.46 0.22 -19.47
CA HIS A 36 10.19 1.66 -19.33
C HIS A 36 10.75 2.25 -18.02
N GLY A 37 11.55 1.48 -17.25
CA GLY A 37 12.17 1.96 -16.02
C GLY A 37 11.17 2.28 -14.90
N HIS A 38 10.07 1.55 -14.83
CA HIS A 38 9.04 1.73 -13.80
C HIS A 38 9.11 0.62 -12.75
N ALA A 39 9.10 1.02 -11.47
CA ALA A 39 9.09 0.09 -10.34
C ALA A 39 7.72 -0.60 -10.21
N VAL A 40 7.76 -1.92 -10.05
CA VAL A 40 6.59 -2.76 -9.82
C VAL A 40 6.97 -3.81 -8.80
N ASP A 41 6.24 -3.86 -7.68
CA ASP A 41 6.34 -4.98 -6.76
C ASP A 41 5.51 -6.16 -7.27
N ARG A 42 6.13 -7.34 -7.30
CA ARG A 42 5.51 -8.55 -7.90
C ARG A 42 4.33 -9.03 -7.07
N ASP A 43 4.39 -8.88 -5.75
CA ASP A 43 3.33 -9.29 -4.82
C ASP A 43 2.18 -8.25 -4.83
N SER A 44 2.46 -6.95 -4.80
CA SER A 44 1.46 -5.89 -5.04
C SER A 44 0.70 -6.10 -6.33
N LEU A 45 1.42 -6.37 -7.44
CA LEU A 45 0.78 -6.64 -8.73
C LEU A 45 -0.10 -7.91 -8.67
N ALA A 46 0.27 -8.89 -7.85
CA ALA A 46 -0.57 -10.07 -7.59
C ALA A 46 -1.89 -9.70 -6.97
N VAL A 47 -1.82 -8.93 -5.89
CA VAL A 47 -2.98 -8.58 -5.08
C VAL A 47 -3.91 -7.75 -5.93
N ILE A 48 -3.40 -6.69 -6.57
CA ILE A 48 -4.18 -5.78 -7.43
C ILE A 48 -4.95 -6.55 -8.50
N ILE A 49 -4.28 -7.39 -9.28
CA ILE A 49 -4.93 -8.13 -10.37
C ILE A 49 -5.90 -9.17 -9.81
N SER A 50 -5.54 -9.87 -8.73
CA SER A 50 -6.42 -10.89 -8.16
C SER A 50 -7.68 -10.28 -7.55
N VAL A 51 -7.56 -9.12 -6.92
CA VAL A 51 -8.67 -8.38 -6.32
C VAL A 51 -9.57 -7.79 -7.39
N ALA A 52 -9.00 -7.10 -8.37
CA ALA A 52 -9.77 -6.49 -9.47
C ALA A 52 -10.52 -7.54 -10.31
N SER A 53 -9.98 -8.76 -10.43
CA SER A 53 -10.61 -9.87 -11.14
C SER A 53 -11.61 -10.67 -10.31
N GLN A 54 -11.96 -10.27 -9.07
CA GLN A 54 -12.91 -11.03 -8.24
C GLN A 54 -14.31 -11.13 -8.85
N ALA A 55 -14.79 -10.06 -9.48
CA ALA A 55 -16.10 -10.04 -10.12
C ALA A 55 -16.18 -10.97 -11.35
N ARG A 56 -15.05 -11.21 -12.02
CA ARG A 56 -14.94 -12.10 -13.19
C ARG A 56 -13.67 -12.95 -13.09
N PRO A 57 -13.73 -14.07 -12.36
CA PRO A 57 -12.56 -14.91 -12.11
C PRO A 57 -11.87 -15.34 -13.41
N GLY A 58 -10.59 -15.02 -13.53
CA GLY A 58 -9.75 -15.40 -14.67
C GLY A 58 -9.71 -14.39 -15.81
N GLU A 59 -10.56 -13.36 -15.80
CA GLU A 59 -10.51 -12.25 -16.75
C GLU A 59 -9.72 -11.07 -16.21
N VAL A 60 -9.00 -10.38 -17.09
CA VAL A 60 -8.29 -9.15 -16.73
C VAL A 60 -9.32 -8.04 -16.55
N HIS A 61 -9.29 -7.39 -15.39
CA HIS A 61 -10.15 -6.25 -15.11
C HIS A 61 -9.64 -4.99 -15.82
N LEU A 62 -10.49 -4.40 -16.66
CA LEU A 62 -10.17 -3.27 -17.54
C LEU A 62 -10.99 -2.00 -17.27
N LEU A 63 -12.05 -2.11 -16.46
CA LEU A 63 -12.81 -0.96 -15.98
C LEU A 63 -12.09 -0.39 -14.76
N TRP A 64 -11.79 0.90 -14.74
CA TRP A 64 -11.18 1.52 -13.56
C TRP A 64 -11.82 2.86 -13.27
N THR A 65 -12.52 2.96 -12.15
CA THR A 65 -13.04 4.24 -11.62
C THR A 65 -12.29 4.62 -10.35
N SER A 66 -12.35 5.89 -9.99
CA SER A 66 -11.76 6.43 -8.76
C SER A 66 -12.39 5.78 -7.52
N GLU A 67 -13.69 5.46 -7.58
CA GLU A 67 -14.40 4.75 -6.53
C GLU A 67 -13.86 3.32 -6.35
N GLN A 68 -13.73 2.56 -7.43
CA GLN A 68 -13.16 1.20 -7.41
C GLN A 68 -11.72 1.20 -6.91
N LEU A 69 -10.93 2.18 -7.36
CA LEU A 69 -9.56 2.33 -6.93
C LEU A 69 -9.45 2.64 -5.43
N ASN A 70 -10.35 3.49 -4.92
CA ASN A 70 -10.41 3.82 -3.50
C ASN A 70 -10.84 2.63 -2.64
N ALA A 71 -11.85 1.86 -3.06
CA ALA A 71 -12.26 0.63 -2.39
C ALA A 71 -11.12 -0.40 -2.37
N LEU A 72 -10.44 -0.56 -3.51
CA LEU A 72 -9.32 -1.47 -3.68
C LEU A 72 -8.16 -1.16 -2.72
N LEU A 73 -7.80 0.12 -2.59
CA LEU A 73 -6.67 0.58 -1.77
C LEU A 73 -6.99 0.65 -0.27
N ASN A 74 -8.23 0.93 0.12
CA ASN A 74 -8.58 1.04 1.54
C ASN A 74 -8.90 -0.31 2.18
N GLU A 75 -9.58 -1.22 1.47
CA GLU A 75 -10.17 -2.39 2.10
C GLU A 75 -9.92 -3.69 1.34
N ASP A 76 -10.16 -3.73 0.03
CA ASP A 76 -10.22 -5.01 -0.68
C ASP A 76 -8.87 -5.73 -0.69
N CYS A 77 -7.76 -4.99 -0.89
CA CYS A 77 -6.43 -5.57 -0.86
C CYS A 77 -6.08 -6.15 0.52
N SER A 78 -6.42 -5.45 1.61
CA SER A 78 -6.15 -5.93 2.97
C SER A 78 -7.02 -7.13 3.33
N ASN A 79 -8.30 -7.10 2.94
CA ASN A 79 -9.23 -8.20 3.16
C ASN A 79 -8.80 -9.45 2.39
N TRP A 80 -8.41 -9.29 1.12
CA TRP A 80 -7.92 -10.39 0.30
C TRP A 80 -6.62 -11.01 0.85
N CYS A 81 -5.68 -10.18 1.31
CA CYS A 81 -4.43 -10.67 1.90
C CYS A 81 -4.70 -11.45 3.20
N SER A 82 -5.53 -10.88 4.09
CA SER A 82 -5.88 -11.49 5.38
C SER A 82 -6.63 -12.80 5.20
N GLY A 83 -7.61 -12.84 4.29
CA GLY A 83 -8.39 -14.05 3.99
C GLY A 83 -7.58 -15.20 3.38
N ARG A 84 -6.34 -14.95 2.93
CA ARG A 84 -5.46 -15.94 2.32
C ARG A 84 -4.17 -16.20 3.10
N GLY A 85 -3.99 -15.58 4.27
CA GLY A 85 -2.75 -15.69 5.05
C GLY A 85 -1.52 -15.16 4.29
N VAL A 86 -1.73 -14.16 3.43
CA VAL A 86 -0.69 -13.55 2.59
C VAL A 86 -0.22 -12.26 3.24
N ARG A 87 1.08 -11.98 3.18
CA ARG A 87 1.63 -10.70 3.66
C ARG A 87 1.09 -9.56 2.80
N TYR A 88 0.56 -8.52 3.44
CA TYR A 88 0.19 -7.28 2.75
C TYR A 88 1.44 -6.60 2.17
N PRO A 89 1.44 -6.24 0.88
CA PRO A 89 2.65 -5.77 0.21
C PRO A 89 2.86 -4.26 0.39
N ASP A 90 4.12 -3.86 0.57
CA ASP A 90 4.50 -2.48 0.92
C ASP A 90 4.40 -1.51 -0.29
N GLY A 91 4.52 -2.03 -1.52
CA GLY A 91 4.62 -1.23 -2.76
C GLY A 91 3.31 -1.01 -3.52
N LEU A 92 2.15 -1.07 -2.84
CA LEU A 92 0.84 -1.14 -3.49
C LEU A 92 0.54 0.10 -4.36
N THR A 93 0.71 1.32 -3.83
CA THR A 93 0.37 2.59 -4.53
C THR A 93 1.26 2.85 -5.75
N THR A 94 2.56 2.60 -5.61
CA THR A 94 3.53 2.69 -6.72
C THR A 94 3.18 1.67 -7.80
N THR A 95 2.84 0.45 -7.40
CA THR A 95 2.51 -0.63 -8.33
C THR A 95 1.20 -0.38 -9.06
N ILE A 96 0.15 0.06 -8.38
CA ILE A 96 -1.13 0.37 -9.04
C ILE A 96 -0.97 1.53 -10.02
N THR A 97 -0.20 2.56 -9.66
CA THR A 97 0.08 3.68 -10.56
C THR A 97 0.78 3.20 -11.83
N THR A 98 1.78 2.33 -11.70
CA THR A 98 2.48 1.75 -12.85
C THR A 98 1.57 0.84 -13.67
N TYR A 99 0.71 0.06 -13.02
CA TYR A 99 -0.27 -0.80 -13.69
C TYR A 99 -1.29 0.01 -14.50
N LEU A 100 -1.83 1.09 -13.94
CA LEU A 100 -2.72 2.01 -14.66
C LEU A 100 -1.99 2.63 -15.86
N ARG A 101 -0.73 3.07 -15.70
CA ARG A 101 0.07 3.61 -16.81
C ARG A 101 0.23 2.60 -17.94
N TYR A 102 0.46 1.33 -17.61
CA TYR A 102 0.49 0.23 -18.57
C TYR A 102 -0.84 0.13 -19.33
N LEU A 103 -1.97 0.06 -18.62
CA LEU A 103 -3.29 -0.03 -19.27
C LEU A 103 -3.56 1.16 -20.20
N CYS A 104 -3.18 2.37 -19.77
CA CYS A 104 -3.30 3.57 -20.59
C CYS A 104 -2.43 3.54 -21.84
N ALA A 105 -1.16 3.14 -21.71
CA ALA A 105 -0.22 3.07 -22.82
C ALA A 105 -0.69 2.08 -23.91
N HIS A 106 -1.35 1.00 -23.49
CA HIS A 106 -1.91 -0.01 -24.38
C HIS A 106 -3.38 0.22 -24.76
N ARG A 107 -3.99 1.36 -24.37
CA ARG A 107 -5.40 1.69 -24.62
C ARG A 107 -6.37 0.58 -24.19
N LEU A 108 -6.10 -0.03 -23.03
CA LEU A 108 -6.86 -1.17 -22.52
C LEU A 108 -8.01 -0.77 -21.59
N PHE A 109 -8.17 0.51 -21.24
CA PHE A 109 -9.29 0.94 -20.41
C PHE A 109 -10.64 0.71 -21.11
N SER A 110 -11.62 0.23 -20.34
CA SER A 110 -13.02 0.24 -20.79
C SER A 110 -13.50 1.67 -21.02
N ALA A 111 -14.51 1.86 -21.88
CA ALA A 111 -15.09 3.17 -22.18
C ALA A 111 -15.62 3.90 -20.92
N ASP A 112 -16.13 3.15 -19.95
CA ASP A 112 -16.67 3.68 -18.70
C ASP A 112 -15.60 3.94 -17.62
N SER A 113 -14.31 3.80 -17.96
CA SER A 113 -13.22 4.08 -17.01
C SER A 113 -13.00 5.57 -16.85
N ASP A 114 -12.59 5.96 -15.65
CA ASP A 114 -12.13 7.32 -15.41
C ASP A 114 -10.86 7.63 -16.20
N SER A 115 -10.66 8.91 -16.49
CA SER A 115 -9.42 9.37 -17.11
C SER A 115 -8.20 9.02 -16.25
N MET A 116 -7.07 8.74 -16.90
CA MET A 116 -5.79 8.54 -16.22
C MET A 116 -5.44 9.66 -15.21
N THR A 117 -5.81 10.91 -15.52
CA THR A 117 -5.58 12.05 -14.63
C THR A 117 -6.43 11.95 -13.36
N ALA A 118 -7.69 11.54 -13.46
CA ALA A 118 -8.57 11.34 -12.31
C ALA A 118 -8.07 10.18 -11.43
N LEU A 119 -7.70 9.05 -12.04
CA LEU A 119 -7.16 7.90 -11.33
C LEU A 119 -5.86 8.22 -10.59
N LYS A 120 -4.93 8.95 -11.22
CA LYS A 120 -3.69 9.41 -10.55
C LYS A 120 -3.98 10.32 -9.37
N ARG A 121 -4.96 11.21 -9.50
CA ARG A 121 -5.38 12.09 -8.40
C ARG A 121 -5.92 11.26 -7.23
N SER A 122 -6.77 10.27 -7.50
CA SER A 122 -7.28 9.36 -6.48
C SER A 122 -6.18 8.60 -5.73
N VAL A 123 -5.13 8.11 -6.43
CA VAL A 123 -3.96 7.50 -5.74
C VAL A 123 -3.24 8.52 -4.84
N ALA A 124 -3.00 9.74 -5.34
CA ALA A 124 -2.31 10.78 -4.59
C ALA A 124 -3.11 11.23 -3.35
N ASP A 125 -4.44 11.32 -3.47
CA ASP A 125 -5.33 11.65 -2.37
C ASP A 125 -5.27 10.55 -1.29
N TYR A 126 -5.29 9.27 -1.69
CA TYR A 126 -5.09 8.15 -0.77
C TYR A 126 -3.74 8.23 -0.05
N GLU A 127 -2.63 8.46 -0.76
CA GLU A 127 -1.30 8.58 -0.14
C GLU A 127 -1.24 9.74 0.86
N LYS A 128 -1.86 10.87 0.54
CA LYS A 128 -1.97 12.03 1.42
C LYS A 128 -2.76 11.70 2.70
N GLU A 129 -3.89 11.01 2.57
CA GLU A 129 -4.69 10.56 3.72
C GLU A 129 -3.92 9.59 4.61
N GLN A 130 -3.19 8.62 4.03
CA GLN A 130 -2.36 7.71 4.82
C GLN A 130 -1.24 8.44 5.58
N CYS A 131 -0.58 9.41 4.93
CA CYS A 131 0.43 10.25 5.59
C CYS A 131 -0.16 11.07 6.75
N GLN A 132 -1.35 11.63 6.57
CA GLN A 132 -2.05 12.37 7.61
C GLN A 132 -2.39 11.46 8.81
N ARG A 133 -2.97 10.28 8.56
CA ARG A 133 -3.29 9.29 9.60
C ARG A 133 -2.04 8.85 10.37
N LEU A 134 -0.92 8.63 9.69
CA LEU A 134 0.34 8.30 10.33
C LEU A 134 0.81 9.45 11.23
N ASN A 135 0.80 10.69 10.75
CA ASN A 135 1.18 11.86 11.54
C ASN A 135 0.30 12.04 12.78
N GLU A 136 -1.02 11.87 12.67
CA GLU A 136 -1.94 11.93 13.81
C GLU A 136 -1.66 10.83 14.84
N HIS A 137 -1.35 9.61 14.39
CA HIS A 137 -0.98 8.51 15.27
C HIS A 137 0.34 8.77 16.02
N PHE A 138 1.33 9.37 15.35
CA PHE A 138 2.58 9.78 16.00
C PHE A 138 2.37 10.91 17.00
N ASN A 139 1.58 11.92 16.64
CA ASN A 139 1.29 13.07 17.50
C ASN A 139 0.45 12.68 18.73
N SER A 140 -0.54 11.81 18.58
CA SER A 140 -1.36 11.30 19.69
C SER A 140 -0.58 10.41 20.67
N LYS A 141 0.41 9.64 20.19
CA LYS A 141 1.33 8.87 21.04
C LYS A 141 2.40 9.75 21.71
N GLY A 142 2.82 10.85 21.06
CA GLY A 142 3.76 11.82 21.63
C GLY A 142 3.15 12.72 22.72
N ALA A 143 1.86 13.02 22.63
CA ALA A 143 1.15 13.87 23.59
C ALA A 143 1.04 13.27 25.01
N LYS A 144 1.22 11.94 25.19
CA LYS A 144 1.26 11.31 26.51
C LYS A 144 2.61 11.39 27.23
N ALA A 145 3.65 11.95 26.60
CA ALA A 145 5.02 11.92 27.12
C ALA A 145 5.58 13.27 27.60
N ARG A 146 4.79 14.34 27.68
CA ARG A 146 5.30 15.66 28.11
C ARG A 146 4.37 16.41 29.05
N HIS A 147 4.41 16.04 30.32
CA HIS A 147 4.35 17.01 31.42
C HIS A 147 5.69 17.01 32.17
N PRO A 148 6.63 17.92 31.87
CA PRO A 148 7.60 18.32 32.86
C PRO A 148 6.92 19.34 33.78
N THR A 149 6.40 18.88 34.93
CA THR A 149 6.12 19.80 36.04
C THR A 149 7.47 20.28 36.59
N SER A 150 7.92 21.37 36.00
CA SER A 150 8.90 22.29 36.56
C SER A 150 8.47 22.67 37.98
N LYS A 151 9.21 22.17 38.97
CA LYS A 151 9.44 22.78 40.30
C LYS A 151 10.57 22.01 40.99
N GLN A 152 11.82 22.27 40.60
CA GLN A 152 12.94 22.09 41.51
C GLN A 152 13.53 23.47 41.77
N GLN A 153 13.21 23.93 42.98
CA GLN A 153 13.63 25.19 43.57
C GLN A 153 15.13 25.15 43.86
N PHE A 154 15.73 26.34 43.79
CA PHE A 154 17.07 26.71 44.22
C PHE A 154 17.59 25.95 45.44
N LEU A 155 18.90 25.65 45.44
CA LEU A 155 19.86 26.08 46.47
C LEU A 155 21.28 25.65 46.07
N ALA A 156 22.17 26.63 45.85
CA ALA A 156 23.60 26.40 45.71
C ALA A 156 24.20 26.10 47.10
N PRO A 157 25.02 25.05 47.27
CA PRO A 157 25.73 24.83 48.53
C PRO A 157 26.96 25.74 48.61
N VAL A 158 26.97 26.60 49.63
CA VAL A 158 28.13 27.40 50.07
C VAL A 158 29.16 26.45 50.69
N LEU A 159 30.39 26.45 50.18
CA LEU A 159 31.51 25.71 50.76
C LEU A 159 32.21 26.57 51.84
N PRO A 160 32.47 26.05 53.04
CA PRO A 160 33.31 26.74 54.02
C PRO A 160 34.79 26.64 53.64
N LEU A 161 35.50 27.77 53.73
CA LEU A 161 36.96 27.85 53.60
C LEU A 161 37.61 27.38 54.91
N TYR A 162 38.33 26.25 54.87
CA TYR A 162 39.46 25.94 55.75
C TYR A 162 40.45 25.04 55.01
#